data_AF-A0A3B1BN35-F1
#
_entry.id   AF-A0A3B1BN35-F1
#
_cell.length_a   1.000
_cell.length_b   1.000
_cell.length_c   1.000
_cell.angle_alpha   90.00
_cell.angle_beta   90.00
_cell.angle_gamma   90.00
#
_symmetry.space_group_name_H-M   'P 1'
#
loop_
_entity.id
_entity.type
_entity.pdbx_description
1 polymer ?
#
loop_
_entity_poly.entity_id
_entity_poly.type
_entity_poly.pdbx_seq_one_letter_code
_entity_poly.pdbx_strand_id
1 'polypeptide(L)' 'MTTEKQILINSFPRVTGCDFHPGWVDEIRVNKSAVDRRISSLAGRRSVKKQWQAAWLLKAISCIDLTTLSGDDTPERVK' A
#
# COMPACT_ATOMS: atom_id res chain seq x y z
N MET A 1 -30.22 -30.37 5.27
CA MET A 1 -30.03 -29.05 4.64
C MET A 1 -28.75 -28.46 5.19
N THR A 2 -27.63 -28.67 4.49
CA THR A 2 -26.33 -28.13 4.89
C THR A 2 -25.75 -27.50 3.64
N THR A 3 -25.82 -26.18 3.55
CA THR A 3 -25.33 -25.40 2.42
C THR A 3 -23.83 -25.24 2.56
N GLU A 4 -23.07 -25.91 1.71
CA GLU A 4 -21.63 -25.69 1.59
C GLU A 4 -21.38 -24.29 1.01
N LYS A 5 -20.63 -23.47 1.74
CA LYS A 5 -20.14 -22.18 1.26
C LYS A 5 -19.10 -22.44 0.18
N GLN A 6 -19.48 -22.22 -1.07
CA GLN A 6 -18.59 -22.32 -2.21
C GLN A 6 -17.55 -21.18 -2.12
N ILE A 7 -16.30 -21.55 -1.86
CA ILE A 7 -15.16 -20.61 -1.86
C ILE A 7 -14.98 -20.16 -3.31
N LEU A 8 -15.24 -18.88 -3.58
CA LEU A 8 -14.91 -18.24 -4.85
C LEU A 8 -13.38 -18.24 -5.00
N ILE A 9 -12.85 -19.32 -5.57
CA ILE A 9 -11.49 -19.35 -6.11
C ILE A 9 -11.40 -18.22 -7.14
N ASN A 10 -10.49 -17.28 -6.88
CA ASN A 10 -10.31 -16.06 -7.63
C ASN A 10 -9.89 -16.42 -9.07
N SER A 11 -10.84 -16.55 -10.02
CA SER A 11 -10.61 -16.91 -11.43
C SER A 11 -9.92 -15.80 -12.25
N PHE A 12 -9.36 -14.79 -11.60
CA PHE A 12 -8.59 -13.77 -12.31
C PHE A 12 -7.22 -14.37 -12.69
N PRO A 13 -6.82 -14.27 -13.97
CA PRO A 13 -5.49 -14.67 -14.36
C PRO A 13 -4.47 -13.89 -13.52
N ARG A 14 -3.54 -14.61 -12.90
CA ARG A 14 -2.44 -14.00 -12.15
C ARG A 14 -1.62 -13.18 -13.14
N VAL A 15 -1.27 -11.95 -12.75
CA VAL A 15 -0.36 -11.12 -13.54
C VAL A 15 0.95 -11.91 -13.71
N THR A 16 1.22 -12.35 -14.94
CA THR A 16 2.56 -12.74 -15.35
C THR A 16 3.38 -11.47 -15.37
N GLY A 17 4.32 -11.34 -14.42
CA GLY A 17 5.20 -10.18 -14.33
C GLY A 17 6.01 -9.99 -15.61
N CYS A 18 6.69 -8.85 -15.72
CA CYS A 18 7.69 -8.59 -16.75
C CYS A 18 9.09 -8.67 -16.17
N ASP A 19 10.10 -8.83 -17.03
CA ASP A 19 11.49 -8.67 -16.64
C ASP A 19 11.74 -7.25 -16.12
N PHE A 20 12.72 -7.11 -15.21
CA PHE A 20 13.10 -5.82 -14.67
C PHE A 20 13.71 -4.94 -15.76
N HIS A 21 13.11 -3.78 -16.00
CA HIS A 21 13.55 -2.83 -17.01
C HIS A 21 14.05 -1.53 -16.35
N PRO A 22 15.36 -1.40 -16.06
CA PRO A 22 15.91 -0.28 -15.27
C PRO A 22 15.62 1.10 -15.87
N GLY A 23 15.60 1.20 -17.21
CA GLY A 23 15.29 2.45 -17.91
C GLY A 23 13.92 3.05 -17.54
N TRP A 24 12.95 2.24 -17.10
CA TRP A 24 11.66 2.76 -16.63
C TRP A 24 11.76 3.56 -15.34
N VAL A 25 12.76 3.27 -14.51
CA VAL A 25 13.02 3.95 -13.24
C VAL A 25 14.02 5.08 -13.43
N ASP A 26 15.08 4.84 -14.22
CA ASP A 26 16.18 5.79 -14.42
C ASP A 26 15.74 7.10 -15.08
N GLU A 27 14.68 7.05 -15.89
CA GLU A 27 14.12 8.23 -16.57
C GLU A 27 13.15 9.04 -15.70
N ILE A 28 12.74 8.51 -14.53
CA ILE A 28 11.77 9.18 -13.66
C ILE A 28 12.40 10.45 -13.08
N ARG A 29 11.81 11.60 -13.41
CA ARG A 29 12.16 12.89 -12.82
C ARG A 29 11.08 13.32 -11.83
N VAL A 30 11.48 13.54 -10.58
CA VAL A 30 10.58 14.06 -9.53
C VAL A 30 11.05 15.43 -9.07
N ASN A 31 10.13 16.38 -8.97
CA ASN A 31 10.40 17.65 -8.32
C ASN A 31 10.37 17.46 -6.79
N LYS A 32 11.54 17.13 -6.23
CA LYS A 32 11.72 16.89 -4.79
C LYS A 32 11.16 18.03 -3.94
N SER A 33 11.46 19.28 -4.29
CA SER A 33 11.00 20.45 -3.52
C SER A 33 9.47 20.58 -3.45
N ALA A 34 8.78 20.28 -4.56
CA ALA A 34 7.32 20.31 -4.61
C ALA A 34 6.71 19.16 -3.81
N VAL A 35 7.30 17.97 -3.90
CA VAL A 35 6.90 16.80 -3.11
C VAL A 35 7.06 17.07 -1.61
N ASP A 36 8.23 17.54 -1.19
CA ASP A 36 8.51 17.81 0.22
C ASP A 36 7.53 18.86 0.79
N ARG A 37 7.27 19.95 0.07
CA ARG A 37 6.26 20.95 0.47
C ARG A 37 4.85 20.36 0.53
N ARG A 38 4.49 19.48 -0.40
CA ARG A 38 3.18 18.81 -0.40
C ARG A 38 3.04 17.91 0.82
N ILE A 39 4.05 17.10 1.13
CA ILE A 39 4.08 16.20 2.30
C ILE A 39 3.92 17.01 3.59
N SER A 40 4.72 18.07 3.78
CA SER A 40 4.63 18.92 4.96
C SER A 40 3.23 19.53 5.15
N SER A 41 2.55 19.88 4.06
CA SER A 41 1.19 20.41 4.13
C SER A 41 0.12 19.37 4.50
N LEU A 42 0.37 18.08 4.29
CA LEU A 42 -0.65 17.04 4.51
C LEU A 42 -1.02 16.91 5.98
N ALA A 43 -0.05 17.00 6.89
CA ALA A 43 -0.30 16.90 8.33
C ALA A 43 -1.12 18.08 8.88
N GLY A 44 -1.01 19.26 8.27
CA GLY A 44 -1.77 20.46 8.66
C GLY A 44 -3.18 20.55 8.07
N ARG A 45 -3.57 19.63 7.18
CA ARG A 45 -4.95 19.57 6.67
C ARG A 45 -5.88 19.11 7.78
N ARG A 46 -7.15 19.55 7.71
CA ARG A 46 -8.19 19.34 8.72
C ARG A 46 -8.10 17.94 9.34
N SER A 47 -7.73 17.88 10.62
CA SER A 47 -7.66 16.63 11.35
C SER A 47 -9.05 16.02 11.52
N VAL A 48 -9.12 14.70 11.35
CA VAL A 48 -10.30 13.92 11.72
C VAL A 48 -10.37 13.87 13.25
N LYS A 49 -11.47 14.30 13.86
CA LYS A 49 -11.56 14.52 15.33
C LYS A 49 -12.18 13.34 16.07
N LYS A 50 -11.76 13.12 17.31
CA LYS A 50 -12.36 12.19 18.29
C LYS A 50 -12.55 10.78 17.69
N GLN A 51 -13.72 10.18 17.84
CA GLN A 51 -14.03 8.83 17.35
C GLN A 51 -13.82 8.66 15.85
N TRP A 52 -13.94 9.74 15.07
CA TRP A 52 -13.72 9.68 13.63
C TRP A 52 -12.25 9.46 13.28
N GLN A 53 -11.31 9.87 14.14
CA GLN A 53 -9.89 9.61 13.95
C GLN A 53 -9.62 8.10 14.02
N ALA A 54 -10.20 7.43 15.02
CA ALA A 54 -10.11 5.98 15.16
C ALA A 54 -10.76 5.26 13.96
N ALA A 55 -11.97 5.68 13.55
CA ALA A 55 -12.64 5.12 12.39
C ALA A 55 -11.82 5.29 11.09
N TRP A 56 -11.19 6.45 10.91
CA TRP A 56 -10.34 6.73 9.75
C TRP A 56 -9.08 5.85 9.75
N LEU A 57 -8.41 5.70 10.91
CA LEU A 57 -7.23 4.84 11.05
C LEU A 57 -7.57 3.37 10.77
N LEU A 58 -8.69 2.87 11.31
CA LEU A 58 -9.17 1.50 11.04
C LEU A 58 -9.41 1.29 9.54
N LYS A 59 -10.02 2.28 8.87
CA LYS A 59 -10.23 2.21 7.43
C LYS A 59 -8.90 2.26 6.66
N ALA A 60 -7.96 3.10 7.06
CA ALA A 60 -6.64 3.19 6.45
C ALA A 60 -5.90 1.85 6.55
N ILE A 61 -5.88 1.22 7.74
CA ILE A 61 -5.25 -0.11 7.94
C ILE A 61 -5.89 -1.16 7.03
N SER A 62 -7.21 -1.14 6.85
CA SER A 62 -7.89 -2.08 5.93
C SER A 62 -7.57 -1.88 4.45
N CYS A 63 -6.93 -0.77 4.10
CA CYS A 63 -6.61 -0.40 2.71
C CYS A 63 -5.09 -0.33 2.47
N ILE A 64 -4.27 -0.63 3.46
CA ILE A 64 -2.81 -0.64 3.35
C ILE A 64 -2.35 -2.08 3.17
N ASP A 65 -1.60 -2.31 2.09
CA ASP A 65 -0.70 -3.46 2.02
C ASP A 65 0.58 -3.11 2.76
N LEU A 66 0.87 -3.87 3.84
CA LEU A 66 2.09 -3.69 4.61
C LEU A 66 3.25 -4.36 3.87
N THR A 67 3.91 -3.59 3.00
CA THR A 67 5.03 -4.08 2.19
C THR A 67 6.37 -3.70 2.83
N THR A 68 7.27 -4.68 2.94
CA THR A 68 8.70 -4.45 3.16
C THR A 68 9.47 -4.74 1.89
N LEU A 69 10.43 -3.88 1.55
CA LEU A 69 11.32 -4.02 0.38
C LEU A 69 12.79 -3.93 0.82
N SER A 70 13.09 -4.34 2.06
CA SER A 70 14.43 -4.24 2.60
C SER A 70 15.30 -5.36 2.05
N GLY A 71 16.52 -5.04 1.63
CA GLY A 71 17.45 -6.04 1.09
C GLY A 71 17.95 -7.04 2.14
N ASP A 72 17.80 -6.74 3.43
CA ASP A 72 18.16 -7.59 4.58
C ASP A 72 16.95 -8.33 5.18
N ASP A 73 15.81 -8.34 4.49
CA ASP A 73 14.63 -9.07 4.93
C ASP A 73 14.92 -10.58 5.03
N THR A 74 14.47 -11.20 6.12
CA THR A 74 14.61 -12.64 6.39
C THR A 74 13.23 -13.21 6.77
N PRO A 75 13.00 -14.54 6.64
CA PRO A 75 11.73 -15.15 7.03
C PRO A 75 11.36 -14.94 8.51
N GLU A 76 12.34 -14.70 9.39
CA GLU A 76 12.07 -14.38 10.79
C GLU A 76 11.60 -12.93 10.97
N ARG A 77 12.16 -12.01 10.20
CA ARG A 77 11.84 -10.57 10.24
C ARG A 77 10.48 -10.26 9.59
N VAL A 78 10.11 -11.04 8.57
CA VAL A 78 8.87 -10.87 7.81
C VAL A 78 7.90 -12.00 8.16
N LYS A 79 7.05 -11.76 9.16
CA LYS A 79 6.01 -12.68 9.63
C LYS A 79 4.68 -11.96 9.81
#